data_AF-A0AAV4F3W6-F1
#
_entry.id   AF-A0AAV4F3W6-F1
#
_cell.length_a   1.000
_cell.length_b   1.000
_cell.length_c   1.000
_cell.angle_alpha   90.00
_cell.angle_beta   90.00
_cell.angle_gamma   90.00
#
_symmetry.space_group_name_H-M   'P 1'
#
loop_
_entity.id
_entity.type
_entity.pdbx_description
1 polymer ?
#
loop_
_entity_poly.entity_id
_entity_poly.type
_entity_poly.pdbx_seq_one_letter_code
_entity_poly.pdbx_strand_id
1 'polypeptide(L)'
;MTSHRSRTSDARAAKPLEFVHIDLAGPVDPSSKDGFRYALICMDDFSGLSNLYFLKNKSDAATAFKKFLADTSPYGRVKRVISDQGGEFVSSEFSSLLVENKIKHEKSAPFSPHQNGTAERAWRTLFDMARCLLLQSGLPKTIWPYAVMAASYIRNRCINKRLGIIPFEAVTNKKPNMKNMQQFEKPGYAFVQNPKQLNDRSEKGCFVRFDRDSPAHLVYFPDSEAVKKVRIVKFLEDDIL
;
A
#
# COMPACT_ATOMS: atom_id res chain seq x y z
N MET A 1 -5.51 -39.92 -16.81
CA MET A 1 -6.78 -39.20 -17.07
C MET A 1 -7.59 -39.28 -15.79
N THR A 2 -7.61 -38.25 -14.96
CA THR A 2 -8.76 -37.34 -14.86
C THR A 2 -8.30 -35.92 -14.47
N SER A 3 -8.20 -35.03 -15.45
CA SER A 3 -7.96 -33.59 -15.26
C SER A 3 -9.29 -32.86 -15.07
N HIS A 4 -10.02 -33.17 -14.00
CA HIS A 4 -11.15 -32.33 -13.61
C HIS A 4 -10.65 -31.18 -12.73
N ARG A 5 -10.06 -30.16 -13.37
CA ARG A 5 -10.01 -28.83 -12.76
C ARG A 5 -11.43 -28.30 -12.80
N SER A 6 -12.13 -28.31 -11.67
CA SER A 6 -13.39 -27.58 -11.51
C SER A 6 -13.12 -26.13 -11.93
N ARG A 7 -13.67 -25.77 -13.10
CA ARG A 7 -13.28 -24.60 -13.88
C ARG A 7 -14.27 -23.44 -13.67
N THR A 8 -14.91 -23.40 -12.52
CA THR A 8 -15.70 -22.25 -12.07
C THR A 8 -14.76 -21.30 -11.36
N SER A 9 -14.58 -20.09 -11.92
CA SER A 9 -13.98 -18.98 -11.17
C SER A 9 -14.79 -18.76 -9.90
N ASP A 10 -14.13 -18.61 -8.76
CA ASP A 10 -14.80 -18.24 -7.52
C ASP A 10 -15.68 -17.00 -7.75
N ALA A 11 -16.86 -16.98 -7.13
CA ALA A 11 -17.77 -15.85 -7.22
C ALA A 11 -17.01 -14.58 -6.78
N ARG A 12 -17.15 -13.50 -7.54
CA ARG A 12 -16.55 -12.20 -7.21
C ARG A 12 -17.44 -11.44 -6.24
N ALA A 13 -16.83 -10.56 -5.46
CA ALA A 13 -17.56 -9.62 -4.61
C ALA A 13 -18.49 -8.75 -5.47
N ALA A 14 -19.70 -8.49 -4.99
CA ALA A 14 -20.67 -7.62 -5.65
C ALA A 14 -20.58 -6.17 -5.14
N LYS A 15 -19.96 -5.96 -3.98
CA LYS A 15 -19.84 -4.65 -3.33
C LYS A 15 -18.45 -4.47 -2.69
N PRO A 16 -17.99 -3.23 -2.47
CA PRO A 16 -16.78 -2.95 -1.72
C PRO A 16 -16.77 -3.63 -0.34
N LEU A 17 -15.60 -4.12 0.06
CA LEU A 17 -15.29 -4.78 1.33
C LEU A 17 -16.07 -6.08 1.56
N GLU A 18 -16.74 -6.63 0.55
CA GLU A 18 -17.35 -7.94 0.69
C GLU A 18 -16.26 -9.01 0.86
N PHE A 19 -15.31 -9.09 -0.09
CA PHE A 19 -14.14 -9.98 -0.04
C PHE A 19 -12.86 -9.15 -0.06
N VAL A 20 -11.95 -9.47 0.85
CA VAL A 20 -10.61 -8.88 0.89
C VAL A 20 -9.59 -10.01 0.75
N HIS A 21 -8.78 -9.95 -0.30
CA HIS A 21 -7.62 -10.82 -0.44
C HIS A 21 -6.45 -10.22 0.34
N ILE A 22 -5.79 -11.04 1.17
CA ILE A 22 -4.61 -10.63 1.92
C ILE A 22 -3.42 -11.51 1.58
N ASP A 23 -2.25 -10.88 1.54
CA ASP A 23 -0.99 -11.58 1.28
C ASP A 23 0.18 -10.81 1.88
N LEU A 24 1.23 -11.52 2.30
CA LEU A 24 2.42 -10.94 2.89
C LEU A 24 3.62 -11.08 1.94
N ALA A 25 4.18 -9.96 1.51
CA ALA A 25 5.43 -9.96 0.78
C ALA A 25 6.63 -9.83 1.74
N GLY A 26 7.70 -10.57 1.46
CA GLY A 26 8.99 -10.45 2.10
C GLY A 26 9.57 -11.77 2.64
N PRO A 27 10.78 -11.74 3.23
CA PRO A 27 11.55 -10.53 3.54
C PRO A 27 12.07 -9.84 2.28
N VAL A 28 11.94 -8.52 2.21
CA VAL A 28 12.50 -7.68 1.13
C VAL A 28 13.94 -7.34 1.45
N ASP A 29 14.80 -7.47 0.44
CA ASP A 29 16.22 -7.11 0.51
C ASP A 29 16.51 -5.93 -0.44
N PRO A 30 17.08 -4.81 0.04
CA PRO A 30 17.50 -4.54 1.41
C PRO A 30 16.32 -4.30 2.38
N SER A 31 16.58 -4.50 3.67
CA SER A 31 15.68 -3.98 4.72
C SER A 31 15.56 -2.46 4.58
N SER A 32 14.37 -1.93 4.84
CA SER A 32 14.19 -0.48 4.76
C SER A 32 14.93 0.26 5.87
N LYS A 33 15.15 1.56 5.68
CA LYS A 33 15.81 2.43 6.70
C LYS A 33 15.07 2.40 8.04
N ASP A 34 13.74 2.30 8.02
CA ASP A 34 12.88 2.26 9.21
C ASP A 34 12.77 0.83 9.82
N GLY A 35 13.48 -0.14 9.25
CA GLY A 35 13.51 -1.53 9.71
C GLY A 35 12.35 -2.40 9.21
N PHE A 36 11.50 -1.91 8.31
CA PHE A 36 10.50 -2.74 7.63
C PHE A 36 11.17 -3.76 6.72
N ARG A 37 10.70 -4.99 6.80
CA ARG A 37 11.18 -6.15 6.02
C ARG A 37 10.05 -6.84 5.27
N TYR A 38 8.82 -6.66 5.72
CA TYR A 38 7.63 -7.27 5.14
C TYR A 38 6.59 -6.20 4.82
N ALA A 39 5.65 -6.54 3.95
CA ALA A 39 4.49 -5.71 3.69
C ALA A 39 3.25 -6.59 3.53
N LEU A 40 2.16 -6.19 4.17
CA LEU A 40 0.84 -6.78 4.04
C LEU A 40 0.03 -5.97 3.03
N ILE A 41 -0.55 -6.65 2.04
CA ILE A 41 -1.55 -6.08 1.15
C ILE A 41 -2.93 -6.56 1.59
N CYS A 42 -3.88 -5.64 1.64
CA CYS A 42 -5.30 -5.93 1.77
C CYS A 42 -6.00 -5.39 0.53
N MET A 43 -6.38 -6.28 -0.38
CA MET A 43 -6.94 -5.95 -1.67
C MET A 43 -8.44 -6.23 -1.71
N ASP A 44 -9.24 -5.20 -1.95
CA ASP A 44 -10.68 -5.34 -2.14
C ASP A 44 -10.97 -6.04 -3.48
N ASP A 45 -11.70 -7.16 -3.44
CA ASP A 45 -11.98 -7.97 -4.63
C ASP A 45 -12.88 -7.23 -5.64
N PHE A 46 -13.83 -6.45 -5.13
CA PHE A 46 -14.79 -5.72 -5.95
C PHE A 46 -14.12 -4.58 -6.72
N SER A 47 -13.43 -3.67 -6.05
CA SER A 47 -12.85 -2.46 -6.65
C SER A 47 -11.43 -2.64 -7.18
N GLY A 48 -10.70 -3.63 -6.65
CA GLY A 48 -9.26 -3.76 -6.85
C GLY A 48 -8.43 -2.75 -6.03
N LEU A 49 -9.03 -2.05 -5.06
CA LEU A 49 -8.31 -1.12 -4.19
C LEU A 49 -7.32 -1.88 -3.30
N SER A 50 -6.05 -1.52 -3.37
CA SER A 50 -5.00 -2.10 -2.51
C SER A 50 -4.66 -1.17 -1.34
N ASN A 51 -4.77 -1.69 -0.11
CA ASN A 51 -4.26 -1.05 1.09
C ASN A 51 -2.97 -1.76 1.53
N LEU A 52 -1.93 -0.99 1.83
CA LEU A 52 -0.62 -1.52 2.19
C LEU A 52 -0.23 -1.14 3.62
N TYR A 53 0.38 -2.10 4.32
CA TYR A 53 0.90 -1.94 5.68
C TYR A 53 2.29 -2.56 5.73
N PHE A 54 3.28 -1.88 6.31
CA PHE A 54 4.67 -2.36 6.37
C PHE A 54 5.00 -2.86 7.77
N LEU A 55 5.74 -3.97 7.83
CA LEU A 55 5.96 -4.75 9.04
C LEU A 55 7.46 -5.00 9.23
N LYS A 56 7.89 -5.07 10.49
CA LYS A 56 9.27 -5.47 10.83
C LYS A 56 9.37 -6.99 10.93
N ASN A 57 8.31 -7.64 11.44
CA ASN A 57 8.21 -9.09 11.59
C ASN A 57 6.91 -9.61 10.98
N LYS A 58 6.89 -10.87 10.53
CA LYS A 58 5.66 -11.53 10.03
C LYS A 58 4.56 -11.59 11.11
N SER A 59 4.94 -11.70 12.37
CA SER A 59 4.03 -11.68 13.52
C SER A 59 3.23 -10.39 13.65
N ASP A 60 3.66 -9.29 13.03
CA ASP A 60 2.95 -8.01 13.11
C ASP A 60 1.70 -7.97 12.19
N ALA A 61 1.38 -9.07 11.48
CA ALA A 61 0.27 -9.17 10.53
C ALA A 61 -1.11 -8.91 11.17
N ALA A 62 -1.36 -9.42 12.38
CA ALA A 62 -2.62 -9.17 13.08
C ALA A 62 -2.77 -7.68 13.43
N THR A 63 -1.70 -7.03 13.90
CA THR A 63 -1.68 -5.59 14.18
C THR A 63 -1.88 -4.75 12.91
N ALA A 64 -1.22 -5.12 11.81
CA ALA A 64 -1.42 -4.47 10.52
C ALA A 64 -2.85 -4.62 10.02
N PHE A 65 -3.45 -5.80 10.17
CA PHE A 65 -4.84 -6.06 9.79
C PHE A 65 -5.84 -5.31 10.69
N LYS A 66 -5.59 -5.18 12.00
CA LYS A 66 -6.37 -4.28 12.89
C LYS A 66 -6.38 -2.85 12.35
N LYS A 67 -5.21 -2.33 11.93
CA LYS A 67 -5.13 -1.00 11.31
C LYS A 67 -5.94 -0.91 10.01
N PHE A 68 -5.89 -1.95 9.18
CA PHE A 68 -6.74 -2.04 7.98
C PHE A 68 -8.23 -1.94 8.26
N LEU A 69 -8.73 -2.67 9.26
CA LEU A 69 -10.14 -2.60 9.65
C LEU A 69 -10.51 -1.18 10.13
N ALA A 70 -9.66 -0.54 10.92
CA ALA A 70 -9.87 0.84 11.36
C ALA A 70 -9.92 1.81 10.16
N ASP A 71 -8.94 1.75 9.26
CA ASP A 71 -8.82 2.65 8.11
C ASP A 71 -9.98 2.52 7.11
N THR A 72 -10.58 1.32 7.01
CA THR A 72 -11.68 1.04 6.07
C THR A 72 -13.07 1.12 6.70
N SER A 73 -13.16 1.21 8.03
CA SER A 73 -14.43 1.32 8.75
C SER A 73 -15.37 2.44 8.27
N PRO A 74 -14.89 3.61 7.79
CA PRO A 74 -15.78 4.66 7.26
C PRO A 74 -16.46 4.29 5.93
N TYR A 75 -15.95 3.28 5.22
CA TYR A 75 -16.42 2.88 3.90
C TYR A 75 -17.24 1.58 3.91
N GLY A 76 -17.23 0.87 5.03
CA GLY A 76 -18.01 -0.34 5.22
C GLY A 76 -17.33 -1.34 6.15
N ARG A 77 -17.83 -2.57 6.13
CA ARG A 77 -17.33 -3.66 6.97
C ARG A 77 -16.91 -4.84 6.12
N VAL A 78 -15.69 -5.31 6.36
CA VAL A 78 -15.14 -6.53 5.77
C VAL A 78 -16.02 -7.73 6.14
N LYS A 79 -16.44 -8.52 5.15
CA LYS A 79 -17.27 -9.73 5.39
C LYS A 79 -16.47 -11.01 5.35
N ARG A 80 -15.60 -11.13 4.34
CA ARG A 80 -14.72 -12.29 4.13
C ARG A 80 -13.30 -11.84 3.88
N VAL A 81 -12.36 -12.60 4.45
CA VAL A 81 -10.93 -12.48 4.19
C VAL A 81 -10.46 -13.76 3.52
N ILE A 82 -9.72 -13.61 2.43
CA ILE A 82 -9.10 -14.71 1.69
C ILE A 82 -7.59 -14.58 1.88
N SER A 83 -6.95 -15.62 2.40
CA SER A 83 -5.48 -15.67 2.55
C SER A 83 -4.93 -17.02 2.13
N ASP A 84 -3.61 -17.11 2.01
CA ASP A 84 -2.93 -18.40 2.02
C ASP A 84 -2.93 -19.02 3.43
N GLN A 85 -2.25 -20.16 3.59
CA GLN A 85 -2.07 -20.84 4.88
C GLN A 85 -0.79 -20.39 5.60
N GLY A 86 -0.30 -19.18 5.35
CA GLY A 86 0.83 -18.59 6.05
C GLY A 86 0.62 -18.57 7.57
N GLY A 87 1.69 -18.86 8.33
CA GLY A 87 1.66 -18.99 9.79
C GLY A 87 1.08 -17.75 10.49
N GLU A 88 1.32 -16.58 9.92
CA GLU A 88 0.80 -15.29 10.38
C GLU A 88 -0.73 -15.21 10.32
N PHE A 89 -1.35 -15.80 9.29
CA PHE A 89 -2.80 -15.75 9.06
C PHE A 89 -3.55 -16.89 9.74
N VAL A 90 -2.87 -17.98 10.10
CA VAL A 90 -3.45 -19.10 10.87
C VAL A 90 -3.15 -19.03 12.37
N SER A 91 -2.48 -17.98 12.82
CA SER A 91 -2.20 -17.74 14.24
C SER A 91 -3.49 -17.60 15.06
N SER A 92 -3.40 -17.92 16.36
CA SER A 92 -4.52 -17.73 17.29
C SER A 92 -4.91 -16.26 17.39
N GLU A 93 -3.95 -15.34 17.42
CA GLU A 93 -4.22 -13.90 17.44
C GLU A 93 -5.02 -13.45 16.21
N PHE A 94 -4.60 -13.85 15.01
CA PHE A 94 -5.30 -13.46 13.78
C PHE A 94 -6.71 -14.08 13.73
N SER A 95 -6.83 -15.34 14.14
CA SER A 95 -8.12 -16.04 14.20
C SER A 95 -9.10 -15.36 15.17
N SER A 96 -8.65 -15.01 16.38
CA SER A 96 -9.47 -14.29 17.37
C SER A 96 -9.92 -12.93 16.84
N LEU A 97 -9.02 -12.19 16.20
CA LEU A 97 -9.33 -10.90 15.58
C LEU A 97 -10.46 -11.00 14.54
N LEU A 98 -10.44 -12.03 13.70
CA LEU A 98 -11.50 -12.26 12.71
C LEU A 98 -12.83 -12.62 13.37
N VAL A 99 -12.81 -13.46 14.43
CA VAL A 99 -14.01 -13.84 15.20
C VAL A 99 -14.64 -12.62 15.87
N GLU A 100 -13.84 -11.80 16.57
CA GLU A 100 -14.28 -10.56 17.22
C GLU A 100 -14.96 -9.60 16.22
N ASN A 101 -14.38 -9.51 15.02
CA ASN A 101 -14.90 -8.65 13.95
C ASN A 101 -15.96 -9.33 13.08
N LYS A 102 -16.42 -10.54 13.43
CA LYS A 102 -17.39 -11.37 12.68
C LYS A 102 -17.05 -11.48 11.18
N ILE A 103 -15.77 -11.69 10.88
CA ILE A 103 -15.22 -11.85 9.53
C ILE A 103 -15.01 -13.35 9.29
N LYS A 104 -15.54 -13.86 8.18
CA LYS A 104 -15.28 -15.25 7.79
C LYS A 104 -13.90 -15.36 7.13
N HIS A 105 -13.08 -16.28 7.61
CA HIS A 105 -11.78 -16.60 7.01
C HIS A 105 -11.94 -17.71 5.99
N GLU A 106 -11.54 -17.46 4.75
CA GLU A 106 -11.45 -18.46 3.69
C GLU A 106 -9.96 -18.63 3.35
N LYS A 107 -9.44 -19.86 3.47
CA LYS A 107 -8.03 -20.16 3.22
C LYS A 107 -7.92 -20.80 1.86
N SER A 108 -6.97 -20.36 1.04
CA SER A 108 -6.72 -21.01 -0.24
C SER A 108 -6.27 -22.45 0.00
N ALA A 109 -6.88 -23.39 -0.73
CA ALA A 109 -6.49 -24.80 -0.63
C ALA A 109 -5.02 -24.99 -1.04
N PRO A 110 -4.30 -25.97 -0.44
CA PRO A 110 -3.00 -26.39 -0.96
C PRO A 110 -3.11 -26.67 -2.45
N PHE A 111 -2.15 -26.22 -3.25
CA PHE A 111 -2.12 -26.39 -4.71
C PHE A 111 -3.25 -25.68 -5.50
N SER A 112 -3.95 -24.71 -4.89
CA SER A 112 -4.86 -23.79 -5.59
C SER A 112 -4.39 -22.32 -5.56
N PRO A 113 -3.19 -21.99 -6.11
CA PRO A 113 -2.64 -20.62 -6.10
C PRO A 113 -3.58 -19.58 -6.71
N HIS A 114 -4.49 -19.99 -7.59
CA HIS A 114 -5.43 -19.09 -8.24
C HIS A 114 -6.37 -18.37 -7.27
N GLN A 115 -6.67 -18.95 -6.10
CA GLN A 115 -7.61 -18.37 -5.12
C GLN A 115 -7.06 -17.10 -4.49
N ASN A 116 -5.77 -17.07 -4.10
CA ASN A 116 -5.09 -15.86 -3.62
C ASN A 116 -4.24 -15.15 -4.69
N GLY A 117 -4.22 -15.67 -5.93
CA GLY A 117 -3.39 -15.13 -7.01
C GLY A 117 -3.74 -13.68 -7.38
N THR A 118 -4.87 -13.15 -6.92
CA THR A 118 -5.21 -11.71 -7.03
C THR A 118 -4.21 -10.85 -6.25
N ALA A 119 -3.92 -11.19 -4.99
CA ALA A 119 -2.96 -10.48 -4.17
C ALA A 119 -1.52 -10.70 -4.65
N GLU A 120 -1.15 -11.92 -5.05
CA GLU A 120 0.19 -12.22 -5.59
C GLU A 120 0.49 -11.39 -6.87
N ARG A 121 -0.47 -11.29 -7.79
CA ARG A 121 -0.33 -10.47 -9.01
C ARG A 121 -0.22 -8.99 -8.69
N ALA A 122 -0.96 -8.53 -7.67
CA ALA A 122 -0.88 -7.15 -7.22
C ALA A 122 0.52 -6.85 -6.67
N TRP A 123 1.10 -7.75 -5.85
CA TRP A 123 2.47 -7.59 -5.37
C TRP A 123 3.48 -7.47 -6.50
N ARG A 124 3.44 -8.37 -7.49
CA ARG A 124 4.33 -8.32 -8.65
C ARG A 124 4.27 -6.96 -9.34
N THR A 125 3.05 -6.50 -9.63
CA THR A 125 2.82 -5.20 -10.27
C THR A 125 3.38 -4.04 -9.45
N LEU A 126 3.13 -4.04 -8.13
CA LEU A 126 3.56 -2.97 -7.24
C LEU A 126 5.08 -2.93 -7.08
N PHE A 127 5.75 -4.08 -6.95
CA PHE A 127 7.20 -4.15 -6.87
C PHE A 127 7.89 -3.80 -8.19
N ASP A 128 7.31 -4.17 -9.34
CA ASP A 128 7.84 -3.77 -10.64
C ASP A 128 7.75 -2.25 -10.82
N MET A 129 6.60 -1.64 -10.48
CA MET A 129 6.46 -0.19 -10.47
C MET A 129 7.42 0.49 -9.49
N ALA A 130 7.55 -0.02 -8.27
CA ALA A 130 8.46 0.52 -7.26
C ALA A 130 9.92 0.44 -7.74
N ARG A 131 10.30 -0.65 -8.43
CA ARG A 131 11.63 -0.79 -9.04
C ARG A 131 11.86 0.31 -10.08
N CYS A 132 10.89 0.57 -10.95
CA CYS A 132 11.00 1.66 -11.94
C CYS A 132 11.15 3.03 -11.26
N LEU A 133 10.33 3.34 -10.24
CA LEU A 133 10.42 4.59 -9.50
C LEU A 133 11.79 4.79 -8.83
N LEU A 134 12.32 3.74 -8.19
CA LEU A 134 13.64 3.81 -7.55
C LEU A 134 14.78 3.93 -8.59
N LEU A 135 14.68 3.20 -9.71
CA LEU A 135 15.68 3.28 -10.78
C LEU A 135 15.73 4.67 -11.42
N GLN A 136 14.56 5.26 -11.71
CA GLN A 136 14.46 6.60 -12.29
C GLN A 136 14.97 7.67 -11.33
N SER A 137 14.63 7.57 -10.05
CA SER A 137 14.97 8.59 -9.05
C SER A 137 16.41 8.53 -8.55
N GLY A 138 17.10 7.40 -8.74
CA GLY A 138 18.43 7.17 -8.15
C GLY A 138 18.43 7.07 -6.62
N LEU A 139 17.26 7.03 -5.98
CA LEU A 139 17.15 6.93 -4.51
C LEU A 139 17.59 5.55 -4.00
N PRO A 140 18.10 5.45 -2.77
CA PRO A 140 18.50 4.18 -2.19
C PRO A 140 17.36 3.15 -2.15
N LYS A 141 17.68 1.88 -2.42
CA LYS A 141 16.71 0.77 -2.35
C LYS A 141 16.10 0.59 -0.96
N THR A 142 16.72 1.11 0.10
CA THR A 142 16.19 1.13 1.48
C THR A 142 14.92 1.97 1.62
N ILE A 143 14.56 2.79 0.62
CA ILE A 143 13.33 3.59 0.54
C ILE A 143 12.18 2.80 -0.12
N TRP A 144 12.37 1.51 -0.41
CA TRP A 144 11.36 0.67 -1.07
C TRP A 144 9.94 0.73 -0.47
N PRO A 145 9.70 0.86 0.86
CA PRO A 145 8.33 0.93 1.37
C PRO A 145 7.56 2.10 0.77
N TYR A 146 8.24 3.24 0.65
CA TYR A 146 7.65 4.46 0.14
C TYR A 146 7.45 4.43 -1.39
N ALA A 147 8.35 3.77 -2.13
CA ALA A 147 8.19 3.54 -3.56
C ALA A 147 7.00 2.61 -3.87
N VAL A 148 6.87 1.51 -3.13
CA VAL A 148 5.73 0.57 -3.24
C VAL A 148 4.41 1.27 -2.88
N MET A 149 4.45 2.11 -1.85
CA MET A 149 3.35 2.98 -1.49
C MET A 149 2.93 3.96 -2.60
N ALA A 150 3.90 4.63 -3.24
CA ALA A 150 3.64 5.52 -4.35
C ALA A 150 3.05 4.77 -5.55
N ALA A 151 3.58 3.58 -5.85
CA ALA A 151 3.01 2.70 -6.87
C ALA A 151 1.54 2.33 -6.58
N SER A 152 1.23 1.95 -5.34
CA SER A 152 -0.15 1.67 -4.90
C SER A 152 -1.05 2.90 -4.98
N TYR A 153 -0.53 4.07 -4.59
CA TYR A 153 -1.26 5.34 -4.69
C TYR A 153 -1.67 5.65 -6.15
N ILE A 154 -0.74 5.46 -7.09
CA ILE A 154 -0.99 5.62 -8.54
C ILE A 154 -2.01 4.59 -9.01
N ARG A 155 -1.82 3.31 -8.72
CA ARG A 155 -2.71 2.22 -9.14
C ARG A 155 -4.14 2.40 -8.65
N ASN A 156 -4.31 2.82 -7.40
CA ASN A 156 -5.62 3.10 -6.81
C ASN A 156 -6.35 4.28 -7.47
N ARG A 157 -5.66 5.07 -8.30
CA ARG A 157 -6.16 6.23 -9.06
C ARG A 157 -6.23 5.99 -10.57
N CYS A 158 -5.81 4.82 -11.04
CA CYS A 158 -5.99 4.39 -12.42
C CYS A 158 -7.35 3.68 -12.58
N ILE A 159 -7.99 3.83 -13.74
CA ILE A 159 -9.25 3.16 -14.03
C ILE A 159 -9.08 1.64 -13.91
N ASN A 160 -9.93 1.00 -13.11
CA ASN A 160 -10.06 -0.45 -13.13
C ASN A 160 -10.79 -0.85 -14.41
N LYS A 161 -10.08 -1.49 -15.34
CA LYS A 161 -10.64 -1.91 -16.64
C LYS A 161 -11.91 -2.75 -16.53
N ARG A 162 -12.07 -3.53 -15.45
CA ARG A 162 -13.26 -4.37 -15.24
C ARG A 162 -14.48 -3.56 -14.84
N LEU A 163 -14.31 -2.57 -13.96
CA LEU A 163 -15.42 -1.76 -13.46
C LEU A 163 -15.65 -0.48 -14.26
N GLY A 164 -14.68 -0.02 -15.05
CA GLY A 164 -14.69 1.30 -15.66
C GLY A 164 -14.55 2.46 -14.67
N ILE A 165 -14.32 2.17 -13.38
CA ILE A 165 -14.26 3.14 -12.28
C ILE A 165 -12.88 3.05 -11.60
N ILE A 166 -12.43 4.16 -11.03
CA ILE A 166 -11.20 4.23 -10.23
C ILE A 166 -11.40 3.47 -8.91
N PRO A 167 -10.49 2.56 -8.50
CA PRO A 167 -10.64 1.78 -7.27
C PRO A 167 -10.92 2.63 -6.02
N PHE A 168 -10.22 3.76 -5.87
CA PHE A 168 -10.45 4.71 -4.78
C PHE A 168 -11.89 5.25 -4.77
N GLU A 169 -12.42 5.63 -5.94
CA GLU A 169 -13.78 6.14 -6.06
C GLU A 169 -14.81 5.03 -5.79
N ALA A 170 -14.57 3.81 -6.29
CA ALA A 170 -15.45 2.67 -6.09
C ALA A 170 -15.66 2.27 -4.62
N VAL A 171 -14.66 2.49 -3.76
CA VAL A 171 -14.77 2.20 -2.31
C VAL A 171 -15.23 3.42 -1.52
N THR A 172 -14.69 4.61 -1.82
CA THR A 172 -14.91 5.80 -0.98
C THR A 172 -16.09 6.66 -1.42
N ASN A 173 -16.66 6.39 -2.61
CA ASN A 173 -17.63 7.24 -3.30
C ASN A 173 -17.16 8.69 -3.48
N LYS A 174 -15.83 8.93 -3.48
CA LYS A 174 -15.23 10.24 -3.68
C LYS A 174 -14.26 10.19 -4.85
N LYS A 175 -14.35 11.17 -5.75
CA LYS A 175 -13.36 11.35 -6.81
C LYS A 175 -12.01 11.73 -6.21
N PRO A 176 -10.90 11.10 -6.65
CA PRO A 176 -9.59 11.49 -6.18
C PRO A 176 -9.26 12.91 -6.66
N ASN A 177 -8.75 13.76 -5.76
CA ASN A 177 -8.19 15.04 -6.16
C ASN A 177 -6.81 14.83 -6.79
N MET A 178 -6.73 15.00 -8.12
CA MET A 178 -5.50 14.82 -8.88
C MET A 178 -4.67 16.10 -9.03
N LYS A 179 -5.20 17.28 -8.64
CA LYS A 179 -4.52 18.58 -8.82
C LYS A 179 -3.18 18.67 -8.09
N ASN A 180 -3.10 17.99 -6.95
CA ASN A 180 -1.91 18.00 -6.11
C ASN A 180 -1.05 16.76 -6.31
N MET A 181 -1.32 15.92 -7.32
CA MET A 181 -0.46 14.76 -7.56
C MET A 181 0.94 15.26 -7.95
N GLN A 182 1.95 14.77 -7.24
CA GLN A 182 3.35 15.06 -7.52
C GLN A 182 4.03 13.80 -8.01
N GLN A 183 4.97 13.99 -8.92
CA GLN A 183 5.88 12.92 -9.33
C GLN A 183 6.64 12.43 -8.09
N PHE A 184 6.88 11.12 -8.01
CA PHE A 184 7.88 10.59 -7.09
C PHE A 184 9.19 11.35 -7.30
N GLU A 185 10.08 11.38 -6.33
CA GLU A 185 11.37 12.08 -6.41
C GLU A 185 11.38 13.59 -6.69
N LYS A 186 10.21 14.25 -6.87
CA LYS A 186 10.18 15.66 -7.29
C LYS A 186 10.97 16.53 -6.32
N PRO A 187 12.00 17.25 -6.78
CA PRO A 187 12.83 18.06 -5.90
C PRO A 187 12.02 19.24 -5.34
N GLY A 188 12.28 19.58 -4.09
CA GLY A 188 11.61 20.68 -3.43
C GLY A 188 12.30 21.13 -2.16
N TYR A 189 11.84 22.26 -1.64
CA TYR A 189 12.30 22.86 -0.40
C TYR A 189 11.24 22.65 0.68
N ALA A 190 11.58 21.85 1.68
CA ALA A 190 10.75 21.57 2.83
C ALA A 190 10.93 22.68 3.88
N PHE A 191 9.83 23.31 4.30
CA PHE A 191 9.89 24.38 5.30
C PHE A 191 10.24 23.82 6.69
N VAL A 192 11.24 24.41 7.35
CA VAL A 192 11.65 24.07 8.72
C VAL A 192 10.80 24.86 9.70
N GLN A 193 10.11 24.18 10.63
CA GLN A 193 9.32 24.86 11.67
C GLN A 193 10.25 25.39 12.78
N ASN A 194 10.04 26.63 13.19
CA ASN A 194 10.78 27.32 14.26
C ASN A 194 12.32 27.30 14.09
N PRO A 195 12.85 27.78 12.95
CA PRO A 195 14.29 27.89 12.78
C PRO A 195 14.85 28.88 13.81
N LYS A 196 15.96 28.52 14.46
CA LYS A 196 16.67 29.44 15.35
C LYS A 196 17.38 30.51 14.52
N GLN A 197 17.22 31.78 14.88
CA GLN A 197 17.99 32.93 14.37
C GLN A 197 18.23 32.93 12.84
N LEU A 198 19.49 32.89 12.40
CA LEU A 198 19.96 32.97 11.01
C LEU A 198 20.00 31.61 10.29
N ASN A 199 19.50 30.54 10.91
CA ASN A 199 19.51 29.22 10.28
C ASN A 199 18.61 29.16 9.05
N ASP A 200 18.96 28.26 8.12
CA ASP A 200 18.16 27.98 6.94
C ASP A 200 16.70 27.67 7.30
N ARG A 201 15.78 28.34 6.60
CA ARG A 201 14.34 28.19 6.82
C ARG A 201 13.75 27.05 6.00
N SER A 202 14.56 26.39 5.18
CA SER A 202 14.15 25.28 4.35
C SER A 202 15.29 24.30 4.10
N GLU A 203 14.97 23.01 4.09
CA GLU A 203 15.90 21.92 3.77
C GLU A 203 15.54 21.38 2.37
N LYS A 204 16.53 21.19 1.50
CA LYS A 204 16.30 20.62 0.15
C LYS A 204 16.08 19.13 0.28
N GLY A 205 15.05 18.61 -0.37
CA GLY A 205 14.75 17.18 -0.40
C GLY A 205 13.93 16.80 -1.62
N CYS A 206 13.57 15.52 -1.69
CA CYS A 206 12.79 14.97 -2.79
C CYS A 206 11.45 14.45 -2.27
N PHE A 207 10.36 14.81 -2.94
CA PHE A 207 9.04 14.26 -2.65
C PHE A 207 9.04 12.75 -2.79
N VAL A 208 8.35 12.06 -1.89
CA VAL A 208 8.20 10.61 -1.98
C VAL A 208 6.72 10.23 -2.06
N ARG A 209 5.90 10.75 -1.15
CA ARG A 209 4.44 10.55 -1.17
C ARG A 209 3.72 11.52 -0.24
N PHE A 210 2.40 11.53 -0.31
CA PHE A 210 1.55 12.15 0.72
C PHE A 210 1.44 11.27 1.95
N ASP A 211 1.42 11.86 3.12
CA ASP A 211 1.08 11.17 4.36
C ASP A 211 -0.35 10.60 4.29
N ARG A 212 -0.60 9.46 4.93
CA ARG A 212 -1.91 8.81 4.91
C ARG A 212 -2.91 9.47 5.85
N ASP A 213 -2.41 9.96 6.98
CA ASP A 213 -3.21 10.32 8.15
C ASP A 213 -3.28 11.85 8.34
N SER A 214 -2.60 12.62 7.49
CA SER A 214 -2.60 14.09 7.52
C SER A 214 -2.33 14.70 6.14
N PRO A 215 -2.58 16.01 5.93
CA PRO A 215 -2.29 16.70 4.67
C PRO A 215 -0.79 16.99 4.46
N ALA A 216 0.10 16.20 5.07
CA ALA A 216 1.54 16.41 5.00
C ALA A 216 2.16 15.64 3.82
N HIS A 217 3.37 16.04 3.47
CA HIS A 217 4.22 15.38 2.49
C HIS A 217 5.26 14.55 3.24
N LEU A 218 5.64 13.42 2.67
CA LEU A 218 6.82 12.67 3.07
C LEU A 218 7.93 13.02 2.08
N VAL A 219 9.00 13.60 2.62
CA VAL A 219 10.15 14.12 1.86
C VAL A 219 11.39 13.36 2.29
N TYR A 220 12.14 12.83 1.31
CA TYR A 220 13.44 12.24 1.52
C TYR A 220 14.52 13.31 1.51
N PHE A 221 15.38 13.30 2.53
CA PHE A 221 16.50 14.21 2.67
C PHE A 221 17.80 13.44 2.46
N PRO A 222 18.53 13.67 1.35
CA PRO A 222 19.76 12.94 1.04
C PRO A 222 20.80 13.02 2.15
N ASP A 223 20.99 14.20 2.76
CA ASP A 223 22.04 14.42 3.77
C ASP A 223 21.84 13.60 5.05
N SER A 224 20.58 13.37 5.44
CA SER A 224 20.23 12.55 6.61
C SER A 224 19.82 11.12 6.26
N GLU A 225 19.73 10.81 4.96
CA GLU A 225 19.17 9.59 4.40
C GLU A 225 17.83 9.18 5.04
N ALA A 226 16.99 10.16 5.36
CA ALA A 226 15.77 9.96 6.13
C ALA A 226 14.57 10.53 5.39
N VAL A 227 13.43 9.85 5.55
CA VAL A 227 12.14 10.38 5.13
C VAL A 227 11.50 11.07 6.33
N LYS A 228 11.21 12.37 6.20
CA LYS A 228 10.54 13.14 7.26
C LYS A 228 9.17 13.61 6.77
N LYS A 229 8.24 13.74 7.72
CA LYS A 229 6.91 14.29 7.51
C LYS A 229 6.96 15.81 7.57
N VAL A 230 6.56 16.47 6.49
CA VAL A 230 6.65 17.93 6.33
C VAL A 230 5.32 18.49 5.84
N ARG A 231 4.81 19.54 6.50
CA ARG A 231 3.54 20.16 6.12
C ARG A 231 3.64 20.96 4.82
N ILE A 232 4.66 21.80 4.70
CA ILE A 232 4.80 22.76 3.60
C ILE A 232 6.06 22.43 2.81
N VAL A 233 5.88 22.16 1.52
CA VAL A 233 6.97 21.91 0.58
C VAL A 233 6.74 22.79 -0.65
N LYS A 234 7.75 23.54 -1.05
CA LYS A 234 7.76 24.24 -2.33
C LYS A 234 8.49 23.36 -3.34
N PHE A 235 7.74 22.74 -4.25
CA PHE A 235 8.34 21.94 -5.32
C PHE A 235 9.00 22.85 -6.35
N LEU A 236 10.12 22.40 -6.89
CA LEU A 236 10.72 23.05 -8.04
C LEU A 236 9.82 22.85 -9.26
N GLU A 237 9.67 23.91 -10.04
CA GLU A 237 9.04 23.79 -11.36
C GLU A 237 10.01 23.06 -12.27
N ASP A 238 9.47 22.23 -13.15
CA ASP A 238 10.28 21.59 -14.17
C ASP A 238 10.71 22.69 -15.14
N ASP A 239 12.02 22.88 -15.32
CA ASP A 239 12.52 23.76 -16.38
C ASP A 239 11.97 23.21 -17.71
N ILE A 240 11.04 23.95 -18.31
CA ILE A 240 10.56 23.66 -19.66
C ILE A 240 11.73 23.96 -20.59
N LEU A 241 12.56 22.95 -20.87
CA LEU A 241 13.51 22.96 -21.98
C LEU A 241 12.80 22.68 -23.30
#